data_AF-A0A1D1VYU7-F1
#
_entry.id   AF-A0A1D1VYU7-F1
#
_cell.length_a   1.000
_cell.length_b   1.000
_cell.length_c   1.000
_cell.angle_alpha   90.00
_cell.angle_beta   90.00
_cell.angle_gamma   90.00
#
_symmetry.space_group_name_H-M   'P 1'
#
loop_
_entity.id
_entity.type
_entity.pdbx_description
1 polymer ?
#
loop_
_entity_poly.entity_id
_entity_poly.type
_entity_poly.pdbx_seq_one_letter_code
_entity_poly.pdbx_strand_id
1 'polypeptide(L)'
;MQIDSRDEMEAVQQNGLVKGHAYGVTNLKTILNNEVPGLLSFLGAGNRSAVRLIRLRNPWGRKEWNGRFSDGSPEWNQISQQKRKELGLIFEDDGEFWMAFDDFCKHFTSVSLCRIIYNSLIGSLLSGGAKNWSEGVFKGEWKQADKCGGCINNLGTFFNNPQYRFDVANDDEPVMISLSQPDNRHMRSSGGGNYLTIGFYVMRIEINRKTRVRMLKAKAGCSAYGATRTRTLHMTLKPGRYCVIPTTFEPGQEGQFLLRVLTSYDCHPGTLEVDLPKQKLMGGLMSGGSIDAQYLMSVTVRQADGLPLSAKGSLPDPFVVLDCEGKTAKTPVVFNSTSPVFNETALFYRKTLAAPVNLQVLNRNLMKDTLIGQTSMSCNQVTNGRVRQFQCPLQGKDSAAAGVIVIDVAIYTDLAAV
;
A
#
# COMPACT_ATOMS: atom_id res chain seq x y z
N MET A 1 -7.20 -1.22 -28.93
CA MET A 1 -8.09 -1.65 -30.02
C MET A 1 -8.72 -2.94 -29.54
N GLN A 2 -10.04 -3.01 -29.45
CA GLN A 2 -10.71 -4.24 -29.04
C GLN A 2 -10.58 -5.29 -30.17
N ILE A 3 -10.43 -6.55 -29.77
CA ILE A 3 -10.39 -7.70 -30.67
C ILE A 3 -11.64 -8.51 -30.36
N ASP A 4 -12.51 -8.68 -31.36
CA ASP A 4 -13.77 -9.43 -31.16
C ASP A 4 -13.67 -10.87 -31.68
N SER A 5 -12.65 -11.19 -32.48
CA SER A 5 -12.37 -12.54 -33.01
C SER A 5 -10.88 -12.82 -33.19
N ARG A 6 -10.49 -14.10 -33.26
CA ARG A 6 -9.07 -14.48 -33.49
C ARG A 6 -8.54 -13.98 -34.84
N ASP A 7 -9.39 -13.88 -35.85
CA ASP A 7 -9.01 -13.48 -37.20
C ASP A 7 -8.66 -11.99 -37.29
N GLU A 8 -9.05 -11.19 -36.30
CA GLU A 8 -8.65 -9.78 -36.17
C GLU A 8 -7.29 -9.60 -35.49
N MET A 9 -6.70 -10.66 -34.96
CA MET A 9 -5.37 -10.59 -34.34
C MET A 9 -4.32 -10.24 -35.39
N GLU A 10 -3.48 -9.25 -35.08
CA GLU A 10 -2.45 -8.73 -35.97
C GLU A 10 -2.96 -8.12 -37.29
N ALA A 11 -4.27 -7.83 -37.38
CA ALA A 11 -4.85 -7.15 -38.53
C ALA A 11 -4.45 -5.67 -38.57
N VAL A 12 -3.93 -5.23 -39.73
CA VAL A 12 -3.57 -3.82 -39.98
C VAL A 12 -4.84 -3.01 -40.26
N GLN A 13 -5.03 -1.92 -39.53
CA GLN A 13 -6.13 -0.99 -39.70
C GLN A 13 -5.83 0.05 -40.78
N GLN A 14 -6.87 0.73 -41.27
CA GLN A 14 -6.73 1.84 -42.22
C GLN A 14 -5.86 3.00 -41.70
N ASN A 15 -5.83 3.18 -40.37
CA ASN A 15 -5.01 4.20 -39.71
C ASN A 15 -3.54 3.76 -39.48
N GLY A 16 -3.15 2.58 -40.00
CA GLY A 16 -1.81 2.01 -39.89
C GLY A 16 -1.52 1.21 -38.62
N LEU A 17 -2.39 1.27 -37.60
CA LEU A 17 -2.21 0.50 -36.36
C LEU A 17 -2.56 -0.98 -36.54
N VAL A 18 -1.92 -1.84 -35.76
CA VAL A 18 -2.10 -3.29 -35.80
C VAL A 18 -2.92 -3.74 -34.59
N LYS A 19 -4.07 -4.39 -34.82
CA LYS A 19 -4.95 -4.90 -33.76
C LYS A 19 -4.27 -6.04 -32.98
N GLY A 20 -4.49 -6.07 -31.66
CA GLY A 20 -3.97 -7.13 -30.79
C GLY A 20 -2.46 -7.22 -30.64
N HIS A 21 -1.75 -6.24 -31.19
CA HIS A 21 -0.30 -6.17 -31.16
C HIS A 21 0.19 -5.25 -30.05
N ALA A 22 1.35 -5.57 -29.48
CA ALA A 22 1.98 -4.75 -28.45
C ALA A 22 2.84 -3.65 -29.07
N TYR A 23 2.65 -2.43 -28.61
CA TYR A 23 3.48 -1.28 -28.95
C TYR A 23 4.29 -0.83 -27.73
N GLY A 24 5.53 -0.40 -27.95
CA GLY A 24 6.36 0.19 -26.90
C GLY A 24 6.09 1.69 -26.79
N VAL A 25 5.83 2.20 -25.59
CA VAL A 25 5.83 3.66 -25.35
C VAL A 25 7.28 4.09 -25.14
N THR A 26 7.80 4.96 -26.00
CA THR A 26 9.22 5.37 -25.95
C THR A 26 9.42 6.81 -25.53
N ASN A 27 8.41 7.67 -25.65
CA ASN A 27 8.50 9.05 -25.16
C ASN A 27 7.13 9.71 -24.93
N LEU A 28 7.10 10.77 -24.13
CA LEU A 28 5.95 11.65 -23.91
C LEU A 28 6.43 13.10 -24.05
N LYS A 29 5.70 13.92 -24.80
CA LYS A 29 6.04 15.33 -24.99
C LYS A 29 4.81 16.21 -24.87
N THR A 30 4.93 17.30 -24.13
CA THR A 30 3.92 18.36 -24.11
C THR A 30 4.50 19.57 -24.83
N ILE A 31 3.78 20.10 -25.81
CA ILE A 31 4.12 21.33 -26.54
C ILE A 31 3.14 22.40 -26.08
N LEU A 32 3.65 23.47 -25.47
CA LEU A 32 2.83 24.57 -24.98
C LEU A 32 2.50 25.55 -26.11
N ASN A 33 1.36 26.23 -26.00
CA ASN A 33 0.90 27.18 -27.02
C ASN A 33 1.87 28.35 -27.24
N ASN A 34 2.57 28.78 -26.18
CA ASN A 34 3.58 29.84 -26.26
C ASN A 34 4.87 29.39 -26.96
N GLU A 35 5.17 28.08 -26.97
CA GLU A 35 6.35 27.54 -27.67
C GLU A 35 6.13 27.47 -29.18
N VAL A 36 4.87 27.27 -29.61
CA VAL A 36 4.46 27.26 -31.02
C VAL A 36 3.12 28.00 -31.17
N PRO A 37 3.13 29.35 -31.26
CA PRO A 37 1.92 30.14 -31.40
C PRO A 37 1.12 29.73 -32.65
N GLY A 38 -0.18 29.50 -32.49
CA GLY A 38 -1.10 29.16 -33.59
C GLY A 38 -1.24 27.67 -33.89
N LEU A 39 -0.37 26.81 -33.35
CA LEU A 39 -0.47 25.35 -33.49
C LEU A 39 -1.81 24.82 -32.98
N LEU A 40 -2.26 25.30 -31.81
CA LEU A 40 -3.52 24.84 -31.20
C LEU A 40 -4.76 25.35 -31.94
N SER A 41 -4.70 26.58 -32.47
CA SER A 41 -5.76 27.14 -33.31
C SER A 41 -5.90 26.34 -34.61
N PHE A 42 -4.78 25.96 -35.23
CA PHE A 42 -4.76 25.13 -36.44
C PHE A 42 -5.34 23.73 -36.22
N LEU A 43 -5.13 23.15 -35.05
CA LEU A 43 -5.64 21.81 -34.69
C LEU A 43 -7.14 21.78 -34.33
N GLY A 44 -7.86 22.90 -34.49
CA GLY A 44 -9.26 23.03 -34.06
C GLY A 44 -9.44 22.90 -32.54
N ALA A 45 -8.38 23.16 -31.76
CA ALA A 45 -8.29 22.78 -30.37
C ALA A 45 -8.65 23.91 -29.37
N GLY A 46 -9.50 24.87 -29.78
CA GLY A 46 -10.09 25.91 -28.92
C GLY A 46 -9.10 26.64 -27.97
N ASN A 47 -9.54 26.92 -26.74
CA ASN A 47 -8.77 27.58 -25.67
C ASN A 47 -7.72 26.68 -24.98
N ARG A 48 -7.23 25.61 -25.62
CA ARG A 48 -6.20 24.76 -24.98
C ARG A 48 -4.89 25.53 -24.89
N SER A 49 -4.12 25.26 -23.82
CA SER A 49 -2.78 25.85 -23.61
C SER A 49 -1.64 24.93 -24.03
N ALA A 50 -1.91 23.67 -24.40
CA ALA A 50 -0.89 22.70 -24.80
C ALA A 50 -1.43 21.55 -25.67
N VAL A 51 -0.54 20.96 -26.48
CA VAL A 51 -0.71 19.64 -27.14
C VAL A 51 0.09 18.60 -26.38
N ARG A 52 -0.53 17.46 -26.05
CA ARG A 52 0.17 16.30 -25.48
C ARG A 52 0.35 15.24 -26.56
N LEU A 53 1.58 14.79 -26.72
CA LEU A 53 2.01 13.80 -27.68
C LEU A 53 2.60 12.60 -26.96
N ILE A 54 2.38 11.43 -27.53
CA ILE A 54 2.99 10.17 -27.11
C ILE A 54 3.71 9.55 -28.31
N ARG A 55 4.92 9.05 -28.07
CA ARG A 55 5.70 8.34 -29.07
C ARG A 55 5.60 6.85 -28.81
N LEU A 56 5.21 6.11 -29.84
CA LEU A 56 5.04 4.67 -29.81
C LEU A 56 6.00 4.03 -30.81
N ARG A 57 6.41 2.79 -30.52
CA ARG A 57 7.21 1.95 -31.41
C ARG A 57 6.47 0.68 -31.75
N ASN A 58 6.36 0.37 -33.04
CA ASN A 58 5.98 -0.95 -33.51
C ASN A 58 7.22 -1.88 -33.45
N PRO A 59 7.20 -2.98 -32.67
CA PRO A 59 8.30 -3.94 -32.61
C PRO A 59 8.69 -4.57 -33.94
N TRP A 60 7.80 -4.55 -34.95
CA TRP A 60 8.13 -5.02 -36.30
C TRP A 60 9.07 -4.08 -37.07
N GLY A 61 9.30 -2.87 -36.58
CA GLY A 61 10.13 -1.86 -37.23
C GLY A 61 9.54 -1.31 -38.53
N ARG A 62 8.22 -1.45 -38.72
CA ARG A 62 7.45 -1.01 -39.89
C ARG A 62 5.98 -0.88 -39.52
N LYS A 63 5.17 -0.28 -40.39
CA LYS A 63 3.72 -0.07 -40.21
C LYS A 63 3.42 0.87 -39.04
N GLU A 64 3.40 2.14 -39.37
CA GLU A 64 3.24 3.26 -38.44
C GLU A 64 1.86 3.89 -38.55
N TRP A 65 1.51 4.66 -37.52
CA TRP A 65 0.35 5.53 -37.52
C TRP A 65 0.40 6.51 -38.70
N ASN A 66 -0.71 6.66 -39.44
CA ASN A 66 -0.82 7.62 -40.55
C ASN A 66 -1.84 8.75 -40.29
N GLY A 67 -2.34 8.86 -39.05
CA GLY A 67 -3.24 9.94 -38.65
C GLY A 67 -2.50 11.18 -38.12
N ARG A 68 -3.17 11.93 -37.26
CA ARG A 68 -2.65 13.21 -36.72
C ARG A 68 -1.33 13.03 -35.98
N PHE A 69 -0.35 13.87 -36.31
CA PHE A 69 1.04 13.81 -35.81
C PHE A 69 1.84 12.57 -36.20
N SER A 70 1.37 11.78 -37.17
CA SER A 70 2.23 10.81 -37.89
C SER A 70 3.44 11.49 -38.53
N ASP A 71 4.42 10.72 -38.97
CA ASP A 71 5.68 11.26 -39.49
C ASP A 71 5.50 12.17 -40.73
N GLY A 72 4.53 11.85 -41.58
CA GLY A 72 4.13 12.67 -42.74
C GLY A 72 3.03 13.72 -42.48
N SER A 73 2.61 13.90 -41.22
CA SER A 73 1.42 14.69 -40.88
C SER A 73 1.59 16.20 -41.17
N PRO A 74 0.62 16.88 -41.81
CA PRO A 74 0.71 18.31 -42.10
C PRO A 74 0.73 19.20 -40.85
N GLU A 75 0.27 18.69 -39.70
CA GLU A 75 0.36 19.31 -38.38
C GLU A 75 1.78 19.74 -38.05
N TRP A 76 2.77 18.97 -38.52
CA TRP A 76 4.17 19.30 -38.29
C TRP A 76 4.58 20.58 -39.01
N ASN A 77 3.93 20.97 -40.10
CA ASN A 77 4.27 22.18 -40.87
C ASN A 77 4.11 23.47 -40.05
N GLN A 78 3.32 23.42 -38.96
CA GLN A 78 3.19 24.53 -38.00
C GLN A 78 4.39 24.65 -37.06
N ILE A 79 5.27 23.64 -37.00
CA ILE A 79 6.46 23.60 -36.16
C ILE A 79 7.69 23.65 -37.07
N SER A 80 8.47 24.73 -36.98
CA SER A 80 9.69 24.89 -37.77
C SER A 80 10.67 23.73 -37.53
N GLN A 81 11.47 23.37 -38.52
CA GLN A 81 12.46 22.29 -38.39
C GLN A 81 13.42 22.51 -37.22
N GLN A 82 13.85 23.76 -36.99
CA GLN A 82 14.67 24.11 -35.82
C GLN A 82 13.92 23.81 -34.52
N LYS A 83 12.65 24.20 -34.42
CA LYS A 83 11.86 23.97 -33.22
C LYS A 83 11.60 22.48 -32.97
N ARG A 84 11.43 21.68 -34.02
CA ARG A 84 11.32 20.21 -33.88
C ARG A 84 12.58 19.60 -33.28
N LYS A 85 13.77 20.04 -33.73
CA LYS A 85 15.06 19.62 -33.16
C LYS A 85 15.20 20.04 -31.71
N GLU A 86 14.87 21.29 -31.37
CA GLU A 86 14.87 21.79 -29.98
C GLU A 86 13.94 20.97 -29.08
N LEU A 87 12.79 20.55 -29.60
CA LEU A 87 11.83 19.74 -28.86
C LEU A 87 12.23 18.25 -28.77
N GLY A 88 13.28 17.82 -29.46
CA GLY A 88 13.74 16.43 -29.50
C GLY A 88 12.78 15.51 -30.26
N LEU A 89 12.10 16.04 -31.27
CA LEU A 89 11.19 15.27 -32.12
C LEU A 89 11.99 14.56 -33.21
N ILE A 90 12.02 13.23 -33.15
CA ILE A 90 12.70 12.34 -34.10
C ILE A 90 11.64 11.76 -35.05
N PHE A 91 11.98 11.71 -36.34
CA PHE A 91 11.18 11.21 -37.45
C PHE A 91 12.07 10.30 -38.30
N GLU A 92 12.00 9.00 -38.06
CA GLU A 92 12.80 7.98 -38.72
C GLU A 92 11.86 6.84 -39.12
N ASP A 93 12.05 6.23 -40.29
CA ASP A 93 11.25 5.07 -40.74
C ASP A 93 11.79 3.80 -40.08
N ASP A 94 11.62 3.70 -38.76
CA ASP A 94 12.08 2.59 -37.92
C ASP A 94 10.95 1.93 -37.12
N GLY A 95 9.69 2.29 -37.44
CA GLY A 95 8.50 1.87 -36.73
C GLY A 95 8.16 2.73 -35.51
N GLU A 96 8.94 3.77 -35.18
CA GLU A 96 8.55 4.79 -34.20
C GLU A 96 7.70 5.89 -34.82
N PHE A 97 6.63 6.29 -34.14
CA PHE A 97 5.79 7.40 -34.59
C PHE A 97 5.25 8.18 -33.41
N TRP A 98 4.99 9.46 -33.65
CA TRP A 98 4.25 10.31 -32.72
C TRP A 98 2.75 10.21 -32.99
N MET A 99 1.95 10.40 -31.94
CA MET A 99 0.52 10.56 -32.05
C MET A 99 0.00 11.53 -30.99
N ALA A 100 -1.15 12.16 -31.25
CA ALA A 100 -1.85 12.90 -30.21
C ALA A 100 -2.28 11.95 -29.09
N PHE A 101 -2.09 12.38 -27.83
CA PHE A 101 -2.49 11.58 -26.67
C PHE A 101 -4.00 11.29 -26.65
N ASP A 102 -4.81 12.21 -27.17
CA ASP A 102 -6.27 12.01 -27.29
C ASP A 102 -6.60 10.87 -28.27
N ASP A 103 -5.82 10.72 -29.36
CA ASP A 103 -6.00 9.61 -30.31
C ASP A 103 -5.45 8.30 -29.74
N PHE A 104 -4.39 8.35 -28.91
CA PHE A 104 -3.94 7.20 -28.13
C PHE A 104 -5.06 6.65 -27.25
N CYS A 105 -5.76 7.52 -26.51
CA CYS A 105 -6.88 7.13 -25.66
C CYS A 105 -8.07 6.56 -26.45
N LYS A 106 -8.28 6.98 -27.70
CA LYS A 106 -9.35 6.43 -28.57
C LYS A 106 -8.98 5.05 -29.11
N HIS A 107 -7.73 4.85 -29.48
CA HIS A 107 -7.31 3.65 -30.20
C HIS A 107 -6.77 2.56 -29.28
N PHE A 108 -6.08 2.87 -28.18
CA PHE A 108 -5.49 1.87 -27.28
C PHE A 108 -6.41 1.54 -26.11
N THR A 109 -6.44 0.26 -25.72
CA THR A 109 -7.37 -0.27 -24.71
C THR A 109 -6.69 -0.65 -23.40
N SER A 110 -5.37 -0.86 -23.42
CA SER A 110 -4.60 -1.28 -22.25
C SER A 110 -3.19 -0.70 -22.31
N VAL A 111 -2.65 -0.34 -21.14
CA VAL A 111 -1.27 0.10 -20.97
C VAL A 111 -0.63 -0.75 -19.89
N SER A 112 0.54 -1.31 -20.21
CA SER A 112 1.34 -2.09 -19.27
C SER A 112 2.54 -1.26 -18.83
N LEU A 113 2.57 -0.85 -17.57
CA LEU A 113 3.70 -0.14 -16.97
C LEU A 113 4.50 -1.12 -16.10
N CYS A 114 5.76 -1.38 -16.49
CA CYS A 114 6.69 -2.15 -15.67
C CYS A 114 7.63 -1.19 -14.95
N ARG A 115 7.49 -1.06 -13.62
CA ARG A 115 8.38 -0.23 -12.82
C ARG A 115 9.61 -1.05 -12.41
N ILE A 116 10.79 -0.59 -12.82
CA ILE A 116 12.05 -1.12 -12.27
C ILE A 116 12.19 -0.57 -10.85
N ILE A 117 12.35 -1.48 -9.89
CA ILE A 117 12.56 -1.14 -8.49
C ILE A 117 14.06 -1.27 -8.23
N TYR A 118 14.70 -0.15 -7.93
CA TYR A 118 16.08 -0.14 -7.48
C TYR A 118 16.09 -0.31 -5.96
N ASN A 119 16.72 -1.39 -5.49
CA ASN A 119 16.83 -1.76 -4.08
C ASN A 119 18.26 -1.66 -3.55
N SER A 120 19.16 -1.01 -4.30
CA SER A 120 20.56 -0.81 -3.93
C SER A 120 21.01 0.63 -4.10
N LEU A 121 21.98 1.06 -3.29
CA LEU A 121 22.65 2.36 -3.41
C LEU A 121 23.19 2.60 -4.82
N ILE A 122 23.72 1.55 -5.46
CA ILE A 122 24.20 1.59 -6.86
C ILE A 122 23.03 1.82 -7.82
N GLY A 123 21.90 1.14 -7.60
CA GLY A 123 20.68 1.35 -8.40
C GLY A 123 20.11 2.77 -8.27
N SER A 124 20.20 3.39 -7.09
CA SER A 124 19.79 4.79 -6.89
C SER A 124 20.71 5.77 -7.63
N LEU A 125 22.02 5.54 -7.58
CA LEU A 125 23.00 6.37 -8.29
C LEU A 125 22.81 6.27 -9.81
N LEU A 126 22.62 5.05 -10.33
CA LEU A 126 22.43 4.79 -11.76
C LEU A 126 21.07 5.28 -12.30
N SER A 127 20.08 5.46 -11.42
CA SER A 127 18.76 5.98 -11.79
C SER A 127 18.60 7.48 -11.60
N GLY A 128 19.71 8.23 -11.44
CA GLY A 128 19.69 9.68 -11.31
C GLY A 128 19.08 10.16 -9.98
N GLY A 129 19.25 9.40 -8.91
CA GLY A 129 18.72 9.73 -7.58
C GLY A 129 17.29 9.24 -7.33
N ALA A 130 16.82 8.22 -8.06
CA ALA A 130 15.50 7.66 -7.78
C ALA A 130 15.45 7.08 -6.36
N LYS A 131 14.32 7.32 -5.67
CA LYS A 131 14.08 6.92 -4.29
C LYS A 131 14.27 5.40 -4.12
N ASN A 132 15.14 5.01 -3.19
CA ASN A 132 15.28 3.61 -2.79
C ASN A 132 13.98 3.14 -2.14
N TRP A 133 13.41 2.07 -2.64
CA TRP A 133 12.26 1.42 -2.02
C TRP A 133 12.76 0.41 -0.98
N SER A 134 12.14 0.41 0.19
CA SER A 134 12.21 -0.75 1.08
C SER A 134 11.27 -1.82 0.54
N GLU A 135 11.67 -3.08 0.71
CA GLU A 135 10.95 -4.22 0.15
C GLU A 135 10.74 -5.32 1.19
N GLY A 136 9.48 -5.63 1.45
CA GLY A 136 9.05 -6.86 2.13
C GLY A 136 8.74 -7.96 1.11
N VAL A 137 9.42 -9.10 1.22
CA VAL A 137 9.23 -10.24 0.31
C VAL A 137 8.74 -11.45 1.08
N PHE A 138 7.65 -12.05 0.63
CA PHE A 138 7.06 -13.25 1.22
C PHE A 138 6.84 -14.31 0.14
N LYS A 139 7.47 -15.46 0.31
CA LYS A 139 7.17 -16.66 -0.46
C LYS A 139 6.14 -17.46 0.32
N GLY A 140 5.00 -17.77 -0.29
CA GLY A 140 3.90 -18.44 0.38
C GLY A 140 3.20 -19.44 -0.51
N GLU A 141 2.25 -20.16 0.08
CA GLU A 141 1.41 -21.13 -0.60
C GLU A 141 0.00 -21.11 0.00
N TRP A 142 -1.01 -21.28 -0.86
CA TRP A 142 -2.33 -21.76 -0.49
C TRP A 142 -2.26 -23.27 -0.58
N LYS A 143 -2.34 -23.95 0.57
CA LYS A 143 -2.19 -25.40 0.66
C LYS A 143 -3.01 -25.92 1.84
N GLN A 144 -3.65 -27.07 1.70
CA GLN A 144 -4.55 -27.66 2.70
C GLN A 144 -5.83 -26.83 2.93
N ALA A 145 -6.91 -27.51 3.35
CA ALA A 145 -8.23 -26.90 3.50
C ALA A 145 -8.25 -25.70 4.47
N ASP A 146 -7.31 -25.65 5.43
CA ASP A 146 -7.17 -24.61 6.44
C ASP A 146 -6.32 -23.41 6.00
N LYS A 147 -5.80 -23.36 4.76
CA LYS A 147 -5.12 -22.16 4.22
C LYS A 147 -5.57 -21.72 2.83
N CYS A 148 -6.56 -22.41 2.25
CA CYS A 148 -7.17 -22.05 0.96
C CYS A 148 -8.52 -21.36 1.19
N GLY A 149 -8.50 -20.17 1.80
CA GLY A 149 -9.69 -19.52 2.32
C GLY A 149 -10.59 -18.83 1.30
N GLY A 150 -10.09 -18.61 0.08
CA GLY A 150 -10.78 -17.82 -0.95
C GLY A 150 -10.84 -16.33 -0.63
N CYS A 151 -11.44 -15.54 -1.51
CA CYS A 151 -11.51 -14.08 -1.35
C CYS A 151 -12.52 -13.65 -0.27
N ILE A 152 -12.63 -12.34 -0.01
CA ILE A 152 -13.51 -11.77 1.03
C ILE A 152 -14.99 -12.14 0.90
N ASN A 153 -15.45 -12.55 -0.30
CA ASN A 153 -16.80 -13.07 -0.50
C ASN A 153 -17.05 -14.37 0.29
N ASN A 154 -15.99 -15.07 0.69
CA ASN A 154 -16.01 -16.29 1.48
C ASN A 154 -15.58 -16.01 2.93
N LEU A 155 -16.25 -15.07 3.61
CA LEU A 155 -15.79 -14.53 4.90
C LEU A 155 -15.52 -15.61 5.97
N GLY A 156 -16.30 -16.70 5.97
CA GLY A 156 -16.14 -17.80 6.92
C GLY A 156 -14.80 -18.54 6.81
N THR A 157 -14.16 -18.52 5.64
CA THR A 157 -12.85 -19.15 5.39
C THR A 157 -11.78 -18.13 5.01
N PHE A 158 -12.13 -16.88 4.72
CA PHE A 158 -11.20 -15.84 4.26
C PHE A 158 -9.97 -15.67 5.17
N PHE A 159 -10.16 -15.70 6.49
CA PHE A 159 -9.06 -15.55 7.46
C PHE A 159 -8.16 -16.78 7.59
N ASN A 160 -8.46 -17.88 6.92
CA ASN A 160 -7.61 -19.06 6.84
C ASN A 160 -6.40 -18.84 5.91
N ASN A 161 -6.54 -17.95 4.92
CA ASN A 161 -5.45 -17.59 4.02
C ASN A 161 -4.18 -17.12 4.79
N PRO A 162 -2.99 -17.23 4.18
CA PRO A 162 -1.77 -16.63 4.72
C PRO A 162 -1.96 -15.13 5.01
N GLN A 163 -1.34 -14.64 6.09
CA GLN A 163 -1.50 -13.26 6.55
C GLN A 163 -0.12 -12.64 6.79
N TYR A 164 0.14 -11.48 6.21
CA TYR A 164 1.42 -10.79 6.32
C TYR A 164 1.20 -9.36 6.79
N ARG A 165 2.05 -8.89 7.70
CA ARG A 165 2.04 -7.52 8.20
C ARG A 165 3.17 -6.69 7.61
N PHE A 166 2.92 -5.40 7.48
CA PHE A 166 3.90 -4.38 7.15
C PHE A 166 3.51 -3.05 7.82
N ASP A 167 4.51 -2.19 8.02
CA ASP A 167 4.38 -0.92 8.70
C ASP A 167 4.61 0.22 7.70
N VAL A 168 3.88 1.33 7.89
CA VAL A 168 4.00 2.58 7.15
C VAL A 168 4.40 3.65 8.14
N ALA A 169 5.50 4.37 7.84
CA ALA A 169 6.13 5.27 8.81
C ALA A 169 5.64 6.71 8.67
N ASN A 170 5.39 7.15 7.43
CA ASN A 170 5.15 8.55 7.13
C ASN A 170 3.76 8.78 6.58
N ASP A 171 3.33 10.05 6.66
CA ASP A 171 2.06 10.44 6.11
C ASP A 171 2.08 10.43 4.59
N ASP A 172 0.95 10.05 4.00
CA ASP A 172 0.74 9.90 2.57
C ASP A 172 1.86 9.11 1.87
N GLU A 173 2.32 8.03 2.51
CA GLU A 173 3.38 7.19 1.98
C GLU A 173 2.87 6.35 0.80
N PRO A 174 3.51 6.41 -0.39
CA PRO A 174 3.15 5.57 -1.50
C PRO A 174 3.57 4.13 -1.21
N VAL A 175 2.64 3.20 -1.37
CA VAL A 175 2.82 1.76 -1.17
C VAL A 175 2.44 1.01 -2.45
N MET A 176 3.30 0.08 -2.85
CA MET A 176 3.04 -0.83 -3.96
C MET A 176 3.05 -2.27 -3.45
N ILE A 177 1.95 -2.99 -3.67
CA ILE A 177 1.84 -4.41 -3.30
C ILE A 177 1.67 -5.22 -4.57
N SER A 178 2.47 -6.27 -4.73
CA SER A 178 2.41 -7.18 -5.88
C SER A 178 2.30 -8.62 -5.42
N LEU A 179 1.28 -9.33 -5.92
CA LEU A 179 1.07 -10.76 -5.71
C LEU A 179 1.29 -11.47 -7.05
N SER A 180 2.23 -12.42 -7.09
CA SER A 180 2.57 -13.18 -8.29
C SER A 180 2.48 -14.67 -8.04
N GLN A 181 2.03 -15.44 -9.04
CA GLN A 181 2.08 -16.90 -9.05
C GLN A 181 3.18 -17.42 -10.01
N PRO A 182 3.65 -18.67 -9.86
CA PRO A 182 4.66 -19.27 -10.74
C PRO A 182 4.31 -19.18 -12.23
N ASP A 183 5.34 -19.14 -13.07
CA ASP A 183 5.16 -19.15 -14.52
C ASP A 183 4.90 -20.57 -15.02
N ASN A 184 3.65 -20.82 -15.37
CA ASN A 184 3.16 -22.13 -15.76
C ASN A 184 3.03 -22.29 -17.28
N ARG A 185 3.60 -21.37 -18.08
CA ARG A 185 3.48 -21.41 -19.56
C ARG A 185 4.02 -22.70 -20.18
N HIS A 186 5.03 -23.30 -19.56
CA HIS A 186 5.62 -24.57 -19.99
C HIS A 186 4.62 -25.75 -19.92
N MET A 187 3.53 -25.64 -19.15
CA MET A 187 2.51 -26.69 -19.01
C MET A 187 1.33 -26.55 -20.00
N ARG A 188 1.31 -25.50 -20.83
CA ARG A 188 0.19 -25.24 -21.77
C ARG A 188 0.02 -26.33 -22.83
N SER A 189 1.12 -26.95 -23.28
CA SER A 189 1.09 -28.05 -24.24
C SER A 189 0.34 -29.28 -23.72
N SER A 190 0.26 -29.45 -22.40
CA SER A 190 -0.43 -30.57 -21.74
C SER A 190 -1.83 -30.20 -21.23
N GLY A 191 -2.42 -29.10 -21.71
CA GLY A 191 -3.73 -28.62 -21.27
C GLY A 191 -3.73 -27.93 -19.90
N GLY A 192 -2.56 -27.75 -19.28
CA GLY A 192 -2.37 -27.00 -18.05
C GLY A 192 -2.01 -25.53 -18.29
N GLY A 193 -1.44 -24.87 -17.28
CA GLY A 193 -0.87 -23.53 -17.43
C GLY A 193 -1.86 -22.36 -17.32
N ASN A 194 -3.11 -22.64 -16.96
CA ASN A 194 -4.06 -21.60 -16.56
C ASN A 194 -3.65 -21.01 -15.22
N TYR A 195 -3.73 -19.69 -15.11
CA TYR A 195 -3.49 -18.99 -13.86
C TYR A 195 -4.73 -19.07 -12.96
N LEU A 196 -4.50 -19.23 -11.67
CA LEU A 196 -5.56 -19.04 -10.68
C LEU A 196 -6.03 -17.59 -10.73
N THR A 197 -7.32 -17.37 -10.49
CA THR A 197 -7.85 -16.03 -10.25
C THR A 197 -7.37 -15.58 -8.88
N ILE A 198 -6.37 -14.70 -8.84
CA ILE A 198 -5.74 -14.25 -7.59
C ILE A 198 -6.04 -12.78 -7.30
N GLY A 199 -5.93 -12.41 -6.03
CA GLY A 199 -6.02 -11.04 -5.54
C GLY A 199 -5.58 -10.96 -4.09
N PHE A 200 -5.68 -9.78 -3.49
CA PHE A 200 -5.37 -9.60 -2.08
C PHE A 200 -6.17 -8.46 -1.46
N TYR A 201 -6.34 -8.54 -0.14
CA TYR A 201 -7.04 -7.55 0.66
C TYR A 201 -6.09 -6.93 1.69
N VAL A 202 -6.21 -5.62 1.91
CA VAL A 202 -5.34 -4.87 2.81
C VAL A 202 -6.19 -4.18 3.87
N MET A 203 -5.80 -4.34 5.14
CA MET A 203 -6.49 -3.77 6.30
C MET A 203 -5.51 -3.06 7.22
N ARG A 204 -5.96 -1.98 7.87
CA ARG A 204 -5.26 -1.40 9.01
C ARG A 204 -5.54 -2.27 10.24
N ILE A 205 -4.49 -2.62 10.97
CA ILE A 205 -4.56 -3.50 12.15
C ILE A 205 -3.91 -2.82 13.37
N GLU A 206 -3.99 -3.46 14.52
CA GLU A 206 -3.50 -2.89 15.77
C GLU A 206 -1.97 -2.70 15.75
N ILE A 207 -1.51 -1.59 16.34
CA ILE A 207 -0.12 -1.11 16.25
C ILE A 207 0.92 -2.10 16.78
N ASN A 208 0.51 -3.01 17.66
CA ASN A 208 1.34 -4.05 18.25
C ASN A 208 0.90 -5.48 17.89
N ARG A 209 0.03 -5.65 16.87
CA ARG A 209 -0.43 -6.97 16.42
C ARG A 209 0.76 -7.85 16.01
N LYS A 210 0.80 -9.06 16.57
CA LYS A 210 1.76 -10.14 16.23
C LYS A 210 1.10 -11.48 15.93
N THR A 211 -0.21 -11.58 16.14
CA THR A 211 -1.02 -12.78 15.91
C THR A 211 -1.94 -12.61 14.71
N ARG A 212 -2.54 -13.70 14.23
CA ARG A 212 -3.53 -13.71 13.15
C ARG A 212 -4.70 -12.78 13.45
N VAL A 213 -5.17 -12.12 12.39
CA VAL A 213 -6.41 -11.36 12.35
C VAL A 213 -7.55 -12.34 12.04
N ARG A 214 -8.66 -12.24 12.78
CA ARG A 214 -9.81 -13.15 12.64
C ARG A 214 -11.13 -12.46 12.30
N MET A 215 -11.10 -11.13 12.18
CA MET A 215 -12.27 -10.32 11.85
C MET A 215 -11.87 -9.17 10.94
N LEU A 216 -12.85 -8.63 10.21
CA LEU A 216 -12.60 -7.50 9.32
C LEU A 216 -12.24 -6.26 10.14
N LYS A 217 -11.26 -5.52 9.63
CA LYS A 217 -10.82 -4.23 10.15
C LYS A 217 -11.04 -3.15 9.10
N ALA A 218 -10.63 -1.93 9.40
CA ALA A 218 -10.70 -0.83 8.45
C ALA A 218 -9.97 -1.19 7.15
N LYS A 219 -10.73 -1.25 6.06
CA LYS A 219 -10.20 -1.52 4.71
C LYS A 219 -9.23 -0.41 4.33
N ALA A 220 -8.00 -0.80 4.03
CA ALA A 220 -7.00 0.09 3.47
C ALA A 220 -7.01 0.01 1.94
N GLY A 221 -7.18 -1.19 1.38
CA GLY A 221 -7.15 -1.40 -0.07
C GLY A 221 -7.53 -2.83 -0.46
N CYS A 222 -7.72 -3.05 -1.76
CA CYS A 222 -7.97 -4.37 -2.33
C CYS A 222 -7.51 -4.35 -3.79
N SER A 223 -6.84 -5.41 -4.24
CA SER A 223 -6.53 -5.55 -5.67
C SER A 223 -7.79 -5.93 -6.46
N ALA A 224 -7.78 -5.63 -7.76
CA ALA A 224 -8.65 -6.35 -8.68
C ALA A 224 -8.24 -7.83 -8.72
N TYR A 225 -9.22 -8.71 -8.97
CA TYR A 225 -8.97 -10.14 -9.15
C TYR A 225 -8.80 -10.48 -10.62
N GLY A 226 -8.13 -11.59 -10.92
CA GLY A 226 -8.24 -12.24 -12.22
C GLY A 226 -7.12 -13.22 -12.51
N ALA A 227 -7.32 -13.98 -13.58
CA ALA A 227 -6.47 -15.08 -14.01
C ALA A 227 -5.21 -14.56 -14.74
N THR A 228 -4.36 -13.82 -14.03
CA THR A 228 -3.07 -13.34 -14.53
C THR A 228 -1.95 -13.80 -13.61
N ARG A 229 -0.72 -13.80 -14.14
CA ARG A 229 0.47 -14.15 -13.35
C ARG A 229 0.65 -13.23 -12.15
N THR A 230 0.41 -11.93 -12.32
CA THR A 230 0.66 -10.92 -11.29
C THR A 230 -0.53 -9.97 -11.15
N ARG A 231 -0.83 -9.59 -9.90
CA ARG A 231 -1.72 -8.49 -9.53
C ARG A 231 -0.95 -7.47 -8.71
N THR A 232 -1.07 -6.20 -9.06
CA THR A 232 -0.39 -5.10 -8.38
C THR A 232 -1.40 -4.03 -7.99
N LEU A 233 -1.26 -3.49 -6.77
CA LEU A 233 -2.01 -2.35 -6.28
C LEU A 233 -1.02 -1.24 -5.91
N HIS A 234 -1.28 -0.04 -6.42
CA HIS A 234 -0.62 1.19 -5.98
C HIS A 234 -1.61 1.96 -5.12
N MET A 235 -1.17 2.39 -3.94
CA MET A 235 -2.01 3.12 -3.01
C MET A 235 -1.17 4.06 -2.15
N THR A 236 -1.84 4.98 -1.48
CA THR A 236 -1.24 5.87 -0.49
C THR A 236 -1.80 5.51 0.88
N LEU A 237 -0.93 5.34 1.87
CA LEU A 237 -1.31 4.94 3.22
C LEU A 237 -0.86 5.97 4.26
N LYS A 238 -1.70 6.13 5.28
CA LYS A 238 -1.38 6.87 6.51
C LYS A 238 -0.39 6.05 7.35
N PRO A 239 0.35 6.66 8.31
CA PRO A 239 1.21 5.92 9.21
C PRO A 239 0.42 4.86 9.98
N GLY A 240 0.98 3.68 10.18
CA GLY A 240 0.32 2.61 10.91
C GLY A 240 0.77 1.22 10.49
N ARG A 241 0.18 0.20 11.13
CA ARG A 241 0.43 -1.21 10.80
C ARG A 241 -0.71 -1.76 9.97
N TYR A 242 -0.36 -2.53 8.95
CA TYR A 242 -1.29 -3.09 7.98
C TYR A 242 -1.12 -4.61 7.87
N CYS A 243 -2.22 -5.30 7.56
CA CYS A 243 -2.24 -6.70 7.16
C CYS A 243 -2.60 -6.80 5.69
N VAL A 244 -1.85 -7.58 4.93
CA VAL A 244 -2.20 -8.01 3.58
C VAL A 244 -2.49 -9.51 3.60
N ILE A 245 -3.64 -9.90 3.04
CA ILE A 245 -4.10 -11.27 2.94
C ILE A 245 -4.17 -11.62 1.45
N PRO A 246 -3.18 -12.34 0.89
CA PRO A 246 -3.23 -12.86 -0.47
C PRO A 246 -4.16 -14.07 -0.55
N THR A 247 -5.01 -14.10 -1.58
CA THR A 247 -6.05 -15.12 -1.73
C THR A 247 -6.21 -15.53 -3.19
N THR A 248 -6.60 -16.78 -3.41
CA THR A 248 -7.36 -17.15 -4.61
C THR A 248 -8.77 -16.57 -4.55
N PHE A 249 -9.48 -16.52 -5.67
CA PHE A 249 -10.87 -16.06 -5.70
C PHE A 249 -11.79 -17.06 -5.02
N GLU A 250 -11.71 -18.32 -5.46
CA GLU A 250 -12.46 -19.43 -4.87
C GLU A 250 -11.67 -20.10 -3.74
N PRO A 251 -12.36 -20.60 -2.69
CA PRO A 251 -11.74 -21.39 -1.63
C PRO A 251 -11.28 -22.76 -2.17
N GLY A 252 -10.41 -23.43 -1.42
CA GLY A 252 -9.91 -24.78 -1.76
C GLY A 252 -8.90 -24.84 -2.91
N GLN A 253 -8.63 -23.73 -3.60
CA GLN A 253 -7.63 -23.68 -4.67
C GLN A 253 -6.22 -23.64 -4.09
N GLU A 254 -5.38 -24.61 -4.48
CA GLU A 254 -3.99 -24.67 -4.05
C GLU A 254 -3.06 -24.00 -5.06
N GLY A 255 -1.99 -23.39 -4.56
CA GLY A 255 -0.98 -22.77 -5.41
C GLY A 255 0.10 -22.03 -4.62
N GLN A 256 1.24 -21.83 -5.24
CA GLN A 256 2.33 -21.03 -4.67
C GLN A 256 2.21 -19.57 -5.10
N PHE A 257 2.76 -18.67 -4.30
CA PHE A 257 2.83 -17.25 -4.63
C PHE A 257 4.08 -16.56 -4.07
N LEU A 258 4.39 -15.42 -4.69
CA LEU A 258 5.34 -14.43 -4.24
C LEU A 258 4.58 -13.12 -3.99
N LEU A 259 4.57 -12.67 -2.75
CA LEU A 259 4.02 -11.39 -2.34
C LEU A 259 5.18 -10.41 -2.08
N ARG A 260 5.09 -9.22 -2.65
CA ARG A 260 6.07 -8.13 -2.48
C ARG A 260 5.32 -6.88 -2.00
N VAL A 261 5.82 -6.25 -0.95
CA VAL A 261 5.34 -4.97 -0.42
C VAL A 261 6.47 -3.98 -0.53
N LEU A 262 6.22 -2.84 -1.16
CA LEU A 262 7.21 -1.81 -1.37
C LEU A 262 6.76 -0.49 -0.78
N THR A 263 7.64 0.10 0.01
CA THR A 263 7.43 1.35 0.76
C THR A 263 8.64 2.25 0.58
N SER A 264 8.50 3.53 0.94
CA SER A 264 9.60 4.50 0.87
C SER A 264 10.61 4.33 2.02
N TYR A 265 10.17 3.73 3.14
CA TYR A 265 10.97 3.48 4.35
C TYR A 265 10.82 2.03 4.78
N ASP A 266 11.63 1.57 5.74
CA ASP A 266 11.55 0.18 6.23
C ASP A 266 10.12 -0.19 6.66
N CYS A 267 9.54 -1.16 5.95
CA CYS A 267 8.20 -1.64 6.20
C CYS A 267 8.10 -2.72 7.29
N HIS A 268 9.21 -3.08 7.94
CA HIS A 268 9.23 -4.06 9.04
C HIS A 268 8.42 -5.33 8.74
N PRO A 269 8.66 -6.01 7.61
CA PRO A 269 7.81 -7.10 7.13
C PRO A 269 7.75 -8.26 8.13
N GLY A 270 6.59 -8.90 8.27
CA GLY A 270 6.46 -10.09 9.11
C GLY A 270 5.24 -10.94 8.79
N THR A 271 5.30 -12.23 9.13
CA THR A 271 4.19 -13.17 8.96
C THR A 271 3.35 -13.24 10.24
N LEU A 272 2.02 -13.32 10.10
CA LEU A 272 1.08 -13.58 11.19
C LEU A 272 0.67 -15.06 11.15
N GLU A 273 1.49 -15.92 11.77
CA GLU A 273 1.27 -17.38 11.74
C GLU A 273 0.50 -17.91 12.94
N VAL A 274 0.67 -17.25 14.09
CA VAL A 274 0.15 -17.77 15.36
C VAL A 274 -1.18 -17.13 15.69
N ASP A 275 -2.17 -17.94 16.04
CA ASP A 275 -3.50 -17.47 16.45
C ASP A 275 -3.48 -16.72 17.79
N LEU A 276 -2.71 -17.23 18.76
CA LEU A 276 -2.60 -16.68 20.10
C LEU A 276 -1.13 -16.58 20.53
N PRO A 277 -0.73 -15.61 21.36
CA PRO A 277 0.68 -15.45 21.74
C PRO A 277 1.17 -16.65 22.56
N LYS A 278 2.29 -17.27 22.15
CA LYS A 278 2.98 -18.29 22.96
C LYS A 278 3.83 -17.64 24.05
N GLN A 279 3.86 -18.18 25.27
CA GLN A 279 4.85 -17.80 26.30
C GLN A 279 6.04 -18.76 26.31
N LYS A 280 7.23 -18.23 26.63
CA LYS A 280 8.42 -19.02 26.95
C LYS A 280 8.31 -19.50 28.40
N LEU A 281 8.47 -20.79 28.64
CA LEU A 281 8.73 -21.31 29.98
C LEU A 281 10.17 -20.92 30.38
N MET A 282 10.38 -20.41 31.59
CA MET A 282 11.72 -20.35 32.17
C MET A 282 12.06 -21.75 32.70
N GLY A 283 13.10 -22.37 32.13
CA GLY A 283 13.54 -23.72 32.50
C GLY A 283 13.24 -24.74 31.41
N GLY A 284 14.29 -25.26 30.77
CA GLY A 284 14.18 -26.19 29.66
C GLY A 284 13.56 -27.53 30.06
N LEU A 285 12.39 -27.83 29.49
CA LEU A 285 12.11 -29.09 28.80
C LEU A 285 10.85 -28.88 27.94
N MET A 286 10.88 -29.44 26.74
CA MET A 286 9.85 -29.32 25.72
C MET A 286 8.51 -29.92 26.20
N SER A 287 7.56 -29.07 26.60
CA SER A 287 6.13 -29.40 26.60
C SER A 287 5.32 -28.11 26.40
N GLY A 288 4.18 -28.22 25.70
CA GLY A 288 3.45 -27.12 25.06
C GLY A 288 3.27 -25.88 25.94
N GLY A 289 3.71 -24.72 25.42
CA GLY A 289 3.59 -23.45 26.12
C GLY A 289 2.12 -23.10 26.39
N SER A 290 1.74 -23.02 27.65
CA SER A 290 0.43 -22.53 28.08
C SER A 290 0.33 -21.01 27.91
N ILE A 291 -0.84 -20.55 27.51
CA ILE A 291 -1.18 -19.12 27.49
C ILE A 291 -1.66 -18.77 28.89
N ASP A 292 -0.87 -18.01 29.64
CA ASP A 292 -1.26 -17.52 30.99
C ASP A 292 -2.18 -16.28 30.91
N ALA A 293 -2.56 -15.86 29.70
CA ALA A 293 -3.51 -14.77 29.52
C ALA A 293 -4.95 -15.29 29.73
N GLN A 294 -5.72 -14.57 30.54
CA GLN A 294 -7.13 -14.81 30.78
C GLN A 294 -8.03 -13.84 30.01
N TYR A 295 -7.45 -12.70 29.59
CA TYR A 295 -8.20 -11.63 28.92
C TYR A 295 -7.41 -11.10 27.72
N LEU A 296 -8.13 -10.74 26.66
CA LEU A 296 -7.65 -9.86 25.62
C LEU A 296 -8.22 -8.46 25.88
N MET A 297 -7.35 -7.46 25.95
CA MET A 297 -7.75 -6.08 26.10
C MET A 297 -7.36 -5.30 24.85
N SER A 298 -8.32 -4.60 24.28
CA SER A 298 -8.11 -3.60 23.24
C SER A 298 -8.13 -2.21 23.86
N VAL A 299 -7.10 -1.41 23.60
CA VAL A 299 -7.02 -0.01 24.03
C VAL A 299 -6.86 0.85 22.78
N THR A 300 -7.85 1.69 22.50
CA THR A 300 -7.82 2.67 21.42
C THR A 300 -7.50 4.03 22.01
N VAL A 301 -6.34 4.59 21.68
CA VAL A 301 -5.98 5.96 22.00
C VAL A 301 -6.66 6.88 20.99
N ARG A 302 -7.64 7.68 21.42
CA ARG A 302 -8.42 8.56 20.54
C ARG A 302 -7.67 9.86 20.29
N GLN A 303 -7.49 10.65 21.34
CA GLN A 303 -6.88 11.98 21.28
C GLN A 303 -6.33 12.38 22.63
N ALA A 304 -5.50 13.42 22.65
CA ALA A 304 -5.22 14.19 23.85
C ALA A 304 -5.61 15.66 23.62
N ASP A 305 -5.84 16.39 24.71
CA ASP A 305 -6.22 17.80 24.65
C ASP A 305 -5.56 18.61 25.76
N GLY A 306 -5.30 19.89 25.48
CA GLY A 306 -4.68 20.82 26.42
C GLY A 306 -3.25 20.44 26.82
N LEU A 307 -2.47 19.82 25.94
CA LEU A 307 -1.06 19.52 26.21
C LEU A 307 -0.24 20.81 26.29
N PRO A 308 0.71 20.92 27.25
CA PRO A 308 1.58 22.09 27.36
C PRO A 308 2.52 22.22 26.15
N LEU A 309 2.94 23.45 25.87
CA LEU A 309 4.00 23.73 24.90
C LEU A 309 5.32 23.09 25.32
N SER A 310 6.21 22.88 24.35
CA SER A 310 7.57 22.41 24.62
C SER A 310 8.32 23.41 25.51
N ALA A 311 9.44 22.99 26.12
CA ALA A 311 10.29 23.86 26.93
C ALA A 311 10.80 25.10 26.17
N LYS A 312 10.77 25.10 24.84
CA LYS A 312 11.16 26.22 23.97
C LYS A 312 9.96 27.07 23.52
N GLY A 313 8.76 26.82 24.03
CA GLY A 313 7.53 27.50 23.64
C GLY A 313 6.96 27.08 22.27
N SER A 314 7.48 26.01 21.67
CA SER A 314 6.95 25.47 20.41
C SER A 314 5.79 24.51 20.66
N LEU A 315 4.95 24.29 19.65
CA LEU A 315 3.99 23.18 19.67
C LEU A 315 4.75 21.85 19.85
N PRO A 316 4.21 20.89 20.64
CA PRO A 316 4.83 19.60 20.81
C PRO A 316 4.50 18.66 19.64
N ASP A 317 5.30 17.60 19.53
CA ASP A 317 5.14 16.46 18.63
C ASP A 317 4.76 15.21 19.46
N PRO A 318 3.53 15.13 19.99
CA PRO A 318 3.13 14.09 20.93
C PRO A 318 3.01 12.70 20.30
N PHE A 319 3.39 11.69 21.08
CA PHE A 319 3.03 10.28 20.88
C PHE A 319 2.76 9.61 22.23
N VAL A 320 2.02 8.50 22.20
CA VAL A 320 1.60 7.79 23.42
C VAL A 320 2.30 6.45 23.52
N VAL A 321 2.89 6.19 24.69
CA VAL A 321 3.39 4.88 25.08
C VAL A 321 2.38 4.27 26.05
N LEU A 322 1.83 3.13 25.64
CA LEU A 322 0.99 2.30 26.48
C LEU A 322 1.86 1.20 27.08
N ASP A 323 1.72 0.95 28.37
CA ASP A 323 2.33 -0.18 29.07
C ASP A 323 1.26 -0.93 29.89
N CYS A 324 1.24 -2.25 29.74
CA CYS A 324 0.39 -3.13 30.51
C CYS A 324 1.13 -4.44 30.74
N GLU A 325 1.33 -4.82 32.01
CA GLU A 325 2.03 -6.05 32.42
C GLU A 325 3.42 -6.18 31.75
N GLY A 326 4.15 -5.06 31.60
CA GLY A 326 5.48 -5.02 30.99
C GLY A 326 5.50 -5.20 29.47
N LYS A 327 4.33 -5.21 28.82
CA LYS A 327 4.20 -5.17 27.36
C LYS A 327 3.87 -3.74 26.96
N THR A 328 4.60 -3.24 25.97
CA THR A 328 4.45 -1.87 25.49
C THR A 328 3.92 -1.78 24.07
N ALA A 329 3.21 -0.71 23.78
CA ALA A 329 2.79 -0.29 22.45
C ALA A 329 3.01 1.23 22.31
N LYS A 330 3.34 1.70 21.10
CA LYS A 330 3.62 3.12 20.85
C LYS A 330 2.85 3.61 19.65
N THR A 331 2.10 4.70 19.80
CA THR A 331 1.41 5.33 18.67
C THR A 331 2.42 6.02 17.75
N PRO A 332 2.06 6.30 16.49
CA PRO A 332 2.78 7.28 15.68
C PRO A 332 2.80 8.65 16.36
N VAL A 333 3.74 9.48 15.91
CA VAL A 333 3.88 10.88 16.33
C VAL A 333 2.87 11.73 15.58
N VAL A 334 2.15 12.58 16.29
CA VAL A 334 1.36 13.67 15.71
C VAL A 334 2.19 14.93 15.84
N PHE A 335 2.49 15.60 14.72
CA PHE A 335 3.38 16.75 14.72
C PHE A 335 2.64 18.06 15.04
N ASN A 336 3.32 18.95 15.76
CA ASN A 336 2.91 20.33 16.02
C ASN A 336 1.46 20.46 16.54
N SER A 337 1.12 19.77 17.62
CA SER A 337 -0.25 19.81 18.17
C SER A 337 -0.30 19.69 19.68
N THR A 338 -1.05 20.60 20.31
CA THR A 338 -1.45 20.52 21.73
C THR A 338 -2.72 19.68 21.92
N SER A 339 -3.41 19.35 20.84
CA SER A 339 -4.66 18.57 20.84
C SER A 339 -4.60 17.45 19.79
N PRO A 340 -3.65 16.50 19.90
CA PRO A 340 -3.40 15.50 18.88
C PRO A 340 -4.52 14.46 18.79
N VAL A 341 -4.86 14.03 17.58
CA VAL A 341 -5.75 12.90 17.31
C VAL A 341 -4.92 11.70 16.83
N PHE A 342 -5.00 10.59 17.56
CA PHE A 342 -4.23 9.38 17.28
C PHE A 342 -5.08 8.30 16.58
N ASN A 343 -6.26 7.98 17.14
CA ASN A 343 -7.11 6.86 16.71
C ASN A 343 -6.37 5.53 16.51
N GLU A 344 -5.41 5.23 17.38
CA GLU A 344 -4.60 4.01 17.29
C GLU A 344 -5.06 2.98 18.30
N THR A 345 -5.11 1.72 17.87
CA THR A 345 -5.52 0.61 18.74
C THR A 345 -4.34 -0.32 19.02
N ALA A 346 -4.17 -0.68 20.29
CA ALA A 346 -3.20 -1.66 20.78
C ALA A 346 -3.92 -2.83 21.47
N LEU A 347 -3.36 -4.03 21.35
CA LEU A 347 -3.85 -5.24 22.00
C LEU A 347 -2.92 -5.69 23.13
N PHE A 348 -3.49 -6.07 24.27
CA PHE A 348 -2.76 -6.63 25.40
C PHE A 348 -3.42 -7.93 25.83
N TYR A 349 -2.65 -9.01 25.84
CA TYR A 349 -3.06 -10.29 26.40
C TYR A 349 -2.67 -10.30 27.87
N ARG A 350 -3.67 -10.28 28.76
CA ARG A 350 -3.52 -9.97 30.18
C ARG A 350 -3.76 -11.19 31.05
N LYS A 351 -2.97 -11.32 32.11
CA LYS A 351 -3.17 -12.34 33.15
C LYS A 351 -4.26 -11.95 34.14
N THR A 352 -4.36 -10.65 34.45
CA THR A 352 -5.28 -10.12 35.46
C THR A 352 -5.81 -8.75 35.07
N LEU A 353 -7.03 -8.42 35.52
CA LEU A 353 -7.61 -7.08 35.37
C LEU A 353 -7.14 -6.10 36.45
N ALA A 354 -6.58 -6.60 37.56
CA ALA A 354 -6.13 -5.77 38.67
C ALA A 354 -4.92 -4.91 38.34
N ALA A 355 -4.06 -5.35 37.42
CA ALA A 355 -2.93 -4.55 36.96
C ALA A 355 -3.43 -3.27 36.23
N PRO A 356 -2.78 -2.11 36.43
CA PRO A 356 -3.18 -0.91 35.72
C PRO A 356 -2.73 -0.94 34.25
N VAL A 357 -3.36 -0.09 33.44
CA VAL A 357 -2.83 0.33 32.14
C VAL A 357 -2.17 1.68 32.33
N ASN A 358 -0.89 1.76 32.03
CA ASN A 358 -0.11 2.97 32.14
C ASN A 358 -0.04 3.64 30.76
N LEU A 359 -0.34 4.93 30.72
CA LEU A 359 -0.22 5.74 29.52
C LEU A 359 0.76 6.89 29.79
N GLN A 360 1.72 7.06 28.90
CA GLN A 360 2.65 8.18 28.91
C GLN A 360 2.53 8.92 27.60
N VAL A 361 2.23 10.21 27.65
CA VAL A 361 2.29 11.12 26.51
C VAL A 361 3.68 11.74 26.51
N LEU A 362 4.45 11.53 25.44
CA LEU A 362 5.79 12.06 25.29
C LEU A 362 5.86 13.00 24.09
N ASN A 363 6.70 14.02 24.19
CA ASN A 363 7.10 14.87 23.09
C ASN A 363 8.29 14.24 22.36
N ARG A 364 8.17 14.02 21.05
CA ARG A 364 9.30 13.61 20.21
C ARG A 364 10.33 14.74 20.15
N ASN A 365 11.59 14.43 20.45
CA ASN A 365 12.70 15.38 20.28
C ASN A 365 13.85 14.75 19.48
N LEU A 366 14.74 15.58 18.94
CA LEU A 366 15.91 15.13 18.18
C LEU A 366 16.86 14.22 18.98
N MET A 367 17.07 14.50 20.27
CA MET A 367 17.98 13.70 21.11
C MET A 367 17.25 12.73 22.03
N LYS A 368 16.39 13.25 22.92
CA LYS A 368 15.69 12.45 23.91
C LYS A 368 14.25 12.92 24.05
N ASP A 369 13.33 12.00 23.85
CA ASP A 369 11.90 12.25 24.05
C ASP A 369 11.65 12.68 25.51
N THR A 370 10.77 13.67 25.70
CA THR A 370 10.47 14.23 27.02
C THR A 370 9.04 13.91 27.41
N LEU A 371 8.83 13.46 28.66
CA LEU A 371 7.50 13.22 29.19
C LEU A 371 6.70 14.54 29.24
N ILE A 372 5.53 14.55 28.62
CA ILE A 372 4.54 15.64 28.74
C ILE A 372 3.66 15.37 29.97
N GLY A 373 3.09 14.17 30.03
CA GLY A 373 2.27 13.75 31.15
C GLY A 373 1.97 12.25 31.11
N GLN A 374 1.57 11.72 32.25
CA GLN A 374 1.27 10.29 32.42
C GLN A 374 0.00 10.10 33.24
N THR A 375 -0.60 8.93 33.09
CA THR A 375 -1.77 8.51 33.86
C THR A 375 -1.80 6.98 33.95
N SER A 376 -2.48 6.48 34.98
CA SER A 376 -2.65 5.04 35.20
C SER A 376 -4.11 4.78 35.50
N MET A 377 -4.70 3.82 34.80
CA MET A 377 -6.11 3.49 34.93
C MET A 377 -6.31 2.04 35.34
N SER A 378 -7.33 1.79 36.15
CA SER A 378 -7.86 0.44 36.38
C SER A 378 -8.96 0.14 35.36
N CYS A 379 -8.99 -1.10 34.87
CA CYS A 379 -10.00 -1.55 33.92
C CYS A 379 -11.07 -2.44 34.56
N ASN A 380 -11.14 -2.51 35.89
CA ASN A 380 -12.05 -3.39 36.64
C ASN A 380 -13.53 -3.13 36.34
N GLN A 381 -13.87 -1.93 35.88
CA GLN A 381 -15.24 -1.52 35.58
C GLN A 381 -15.64 -1.75 34.10
N VAL A 382 -14.78 -2.38 33.30
CA VAL A 382 -15.07 -2.67 31.88
C VAL A 382 -15.72 -4.05 31.78
N THR A 383 -16.95 -4.09 31.28
CA THR A 383 -17.69 -5.33 31.06
C THR A 383 -17.17 -6.05 29.81
N ASN A 384 -17.13 -7.38 29.86
CA ASN A 384 -16.75 -8.24 28.74
C ASN A 384 -17.50 -7.86 27.44
N GLY A 385 -16.76 -7.68 26.35
CA GLY A 385 -17.27 -7.36 25.02
C GLY A 385 -17.81 -5.94 24.82
N ARG A 386 -17.81 -5.07 25.85
CA ARG A 386 -18.30 -3.68 25.74
C ARG A 386 -17.14 -2.70 25.71
N VAL A 387 -17.20 -1.78 24.76
CA VAL A 387 -16.28 -0.65 24.67
C VAL A 387 -16.71 0.40 25.70
N ARG A 388 -15.76 0.89 26.50
CA ARG A 388 -15.95 2.00 27.43
C ARG A 388 -14.93 3.10 27.19
N GLN A 389 -15.40 4.33 27.07
CA GLN A 389 -14.54 5.51 26.96
C GLN A 389 -14.12 6.01 28.33
N PHE A 390 -12.87 6.47 28.43
CA PHE A 390 -12.28 7.09 29.60
C PHE A 390 -11.64 8.41 29.19
N GLN A 391 -11.86 9.43 30.01
CA GLN A 391 -11.11 10.69 29.96
C GLN A 391 -10.18 10.69 31.17
N CYS A 392 -8.89 10.61 30.91
CA CYS A 392 -7.87 10.45 31.95
C CYS A 392 -7.05 11.73 32.05
N PRO A 393 -7.12 12.48 33.17
CA PRO A 393 -6.22 13.60 33.41
C PRO A 393 -4.77 13.14 33.40
N LEU A 394 -3.90 13.93 32.77
CA LEU A 394 -2.47 13.69 32.69
C LEU A 394 -1.75 14.48 33.79
N GLN A 395 -0.86 13.78 34.50
CA GLN A 395 0.06 14.38 35.47
C GLN A 395 1.43 14.55 34.81
N GLY A 396 1.86 15.80 34.68
CA GLY A 396 3.18 16.18 34.19
C GLY A 396 4.25 16.05 35.26
N LYS A 397 5.41 16.66 35.00
CA LYS A 397 6.49 16.76 35.97
C LYS A 397 6.00 17.51 37.22
N ASP A 398 6.46 17.08 38.39
CA ASP A 398 6.11 17.68 39.69
C ASP A 398 4.59 17.71 39.97
N SER A 399 3.84 16.75 39.42
CA SER A 399 2.38 16.61 39.53
C SER A 399 1.56 17.77 38.95
N ALA A 400 2.15 18.57 38.06
CA ALA A 400 1.43 19.62 37.34
C ALA A 400 0.36 19.02 36.40
N ALA A 401 -0.76 19.72 36.22
CA ALA A 401 -1.76 19.33 35.22
C ALA A 401 -1.17 19.44 33.80
N ALA A 402 -1.28 18.38 33.00
CA ALA A 402 -0.66 18.29 31.67
C ALA A 402 -1.67 17.92 30.56
N GLY A 403 -2.94 18.33 30.74
CA GLY A 403 -4.02 18.04 29.81
C GLY A 403 -4.79 16.76 30.14
N VAL A 404 -5.53 16.25 29.16
CA VAL A 404 -6.36 15.06 29.27
C VAL A 404 -6.11 14.14 28.08
N ILE A 405 -6.07 12.83 28.30
CA ILE A 405 -6.07 11.82 27.24
C ILE A 405 -7.41 11.09 27.21
N VAL A 406 -7.96 10.90 26.01
CA VAL A 406 -9.21 10.17 25.78
C VAL A 406 -8.90 8.83 25.14
N ILE A 407 -9.39 7.76 25.75
CA ILE A 407 -9.16 6.39 25.30
C ILE A 407 -10.44 5.57 25.38
N ASP A 408 -10.55 4.59 24.50
CA ASP A 408 -11.58 3.55 24.58
C ASP A 408 -10.93 2.22 24.96
N VAL A 409 -11.56 1.49 25.88
CA VAL A 409 -11.09 0.18 26.34
C VAL A 409 -12.19 -0.85 26.16
N ALA A 410 -11.84 -2.02 25.63
CA ALA A 410 -12.69 -3.21 25.60
C ALA A 410 -11.91 -4.41 26.11
N ILE A 411 -12.59 -5.30 26.84
CA ILE A 411 -12.01 -6.53 27.41
C ILE A 411 -12.80 -7.72 26.90
N TYR A 412 -12.09 -8.79 26.56
CA TYR A 412 -12.64 -10.03 26.03
C TYR A 412 -12.09 -11.21 26.82
N THR A 413 -12.97 -12.11 27.24
CA THR A 413 -12.57 -13.43 27.77
C THR A 413 -12.18 -14.40 26.65
N ASP A 414 -12.74 -14.21 25.45
CA ASP A 414 -12.26 -14.86 24.24
C ASP A 414 -11.00 -14.14 23.73
N LEU A 415 -9.86 -14.82 23.83
CA LEU A 415 -8.56 -14.29 23.42
C LEU A 415 -8.42 -14.13 21.89
N ALA A 416 -9.38 -14.62 21.12
CA ALA A 416 -9.42 -14.52 19.66
C ALA A 416 -10.46 -13.49 19.16
N ALA A 417 -11.12 -12.75 20.06
CA ALA A 417 -12.26 -11.89 19.74
C ALA A 417 -11.95 -10.66 18.85
N VAL A 418 -10.66 -10.29 18.71
CA VAL A 418 -10.22 -9.06 18.02
C VAL A 418 -9.22 -9.37 16.94
#